data_AF-A0A6C6ZSA6-F1
#
_entry.id   AF-A0A6C6ZSA6-F1
#
_cell.length_a   1.000
_cell.length_b   1.000
_cell.length_c   1.000
_cell.angle_alpha   90.00
_cell.angle_beta   90.00
_cell.angle_gamma   90.00
#
_symmetry.space_group_name_H-M   'P 1'
#
loop_
_entity.id
_entity.type
_entity.pdbx_description
1 polymer ?
#
loop_
_entity_poly.entity_id
_entity_poly.type
_entity_poly.pdbx_seq_one_letter_code
_entity_poly.pdbx_strand_id
1 'polypeptide(L)' 'MNNRSINAEIVATMEESLSKPSPVRGYRDEEERLASLISEQVKEVAADILRKEKTRS' A
#
# COMPACT_ATOMS: atom_id res chain seq x y z
N MET A 1 6.91 -20.39 -19.98
CA MET A 1 5.58 -20.51 -20.61
C MET A 1 5.11 -21.94 -20.40
N ASN A 2 3.93 -22.15 -19.83
CA ASN A 2 3.52 -23.41 -19.19
C ASN A 2 3.06 -24.52 -20.17
N ASN A 3 3.65 -24.64 -21.37
CA ASN A 3 3.23 -25.60 -22.42
C ASN A 3 1.72 -25.56 -22.75
N ARG A 4 1.04 -24.44 -22.46
CA ARG A 4 -0.36 -24.22 -22.78
C ARG A 4 -0.50 -23.61 -24.17
N SER A 5 -1.63 -23.89 -24.84
CA SER A 5 -2.00 -23.13 -26.04
C SER A 5 -2.22 -21.67 -25.65
N ILE A 6 -2.02 -20.75 -26.59
CA ILE A 6 -2.19 -19.31 -26.37
C ILE A 6 -3.59 -19.01 -25.82
N ASN A 7 -4.62 -19.68 -26.35
CA ASN A 7 -6.00 -19.51 -25.87
C ASN A 7 -6.15 -19.94 -24.41
N ALA A 8 -5.52 -21.05 -24.02
CA ALA A 8 -5.55 -21.53 -22.63
C ALA A 8 -4.76 -20.60 -21.68
N GLU A 9 -3.68 -19.98 -22.15
CA GLU A 9 -2.92 -19.01 -21.37
C GLU A 9 -3.70 -17.69 -21.16
N ILE A 10 -4.40 -17.22 -22.20
CA ILE A 10 -5.27 -16.03 -22.12
C ILE A 10 -6.39 -16.25 -21.09
N VAL A 11 -7.09 -17.39 -21.18
CA VAL A 11 -8.17 -17.73 -20.24
C VAL A 11 -7.63 -17.82 -18.81
N ALA A 12 -6.53 -18.55 -18.60
CA ALA A 12 -5.93 -18.68 -17.27
C ALA A 12 -5.49 -17.32 -16.68
N THR A 13 -4.94 -16.44 -17.51
CA THR A 13 -4.52 -15.09 -17.07
C THR A 13 -5.73 -14.22 -16.72
N MET A 14 -6.82 -14.33 -17.49
CA MET A 14 -8.08 -13.63 -17.19
C MET A 14 -8.69 -14.13 -15.88
N GLU A 15 -8.76 -15.45 -15.68
CA GLU A 15 -9.24 -16.06 -14.45
C GLU A 15 -8.41 -15.62 -13.23
N GLU A 16 -7.07 -15.64 -13.35
CA GLU A 16 -6.18 -15.17 -12.29
C GLU A 16 -6.41 -13.69 -11.98
N SER A 17 -6.53 -12.85 -13.01
CA SER A 17 -6.72 -11.40 -12.84
C SER A 17 -8.06 -11.06 -12.19
N LEU A 18 -9.12 -11.78 -12.54
CA LEU A 18 -10.45 -11.61 -11.95
C LEU A 18 -10.57 -12.20 -10.55
N SER A 19 -9.78 -13.24 -10.23
CA SER A 19 -9.74 -13.85 -8.89
C SER A 19 -9.07 -12.95 -7.85
N LYS A 20 -8.19 -12.06 -8.28
CA LYS A 20 -7.53 -11.11 -7.38
C LYS A 20 -8.51 -10.00 -7.03
N PRO A 21 -8.72 -9.70 -5.74
CA PRO A 21 -9.52 -8.53 -5.36
C PRO A 21 -8.90 -7.29 -6.01
N SER A 22 -9.75 -6.42 -6.55
CA SER A 22 -9.27 -5.18 -7.15
C SER A 22 -8.41 -4.43 -6.14
N PRO A 23 -7.22 -3.93 -6.53
CA PRO A 23 -6.39 -3.14 -5.63
C PRO A 23 -7.23 -2.00 -5.07
N VAL A 24 -7.37 -1.95 -3.75
CA VAL A 24 -8.09 -0.84 -3.12
C VAL A 24 -7.31 0.43 -3.42
N ARG A 25 -7.92 1.37 -4.15
CA ARG A 25 -7.39 2.72 -4.28
C ARG A 25 -7.78 3.51 -3.03
N GLY A 26 -6.79 3.91 -2.24
CA GLY A 26 -7.02 4.62 -0.97
C GLY A 26 -6.95 3.66 0.22
N TYR A 27 -7.81 3.87 1.21
CA TYR A 27 -7.85 3.08 2.44
C TYR A 27 -8.91 1.98 2.34
N ARG A 28 -8.65 0.80 2.91
CA ARG A 28 -9.59 -0.34 2.96
C ARG A 28 -10.82 -0.02 3.81
N ASP A 29 -10.63 0.77 4.85
CA ASP A 29 -11.65 1.23 5.78
C ASP A 29 -11.23 2.55 6.45
N GLU A 30 -12.11 3.10 7.27
CA GLU A 30 -11.86 4.36 7.98
C GLU A 30 -10.79 4.18 9.07
N GLU A 31 -10.64 2.98 9.64
CA GLU A 31 -9.62 2.69 10.65
C GLU A 31 -8.21 2.82 10.05
N GLU A 32 -8.00 2.25 8.85
CA GLU A 32 -6.74 2.38 8.11
C GLU A 32 -6.46 3.84 7.70
N ARG A 33 -7.49 4.59 7.32
CA ARG A 33 -7.37 6.02 7.04
C ARG A 33 -6.90 6.79 8.27
N LEU A 34 -7.57 6.59 9.41
CA LEU A 34 -7.24 7.30 10.65
C LEU A 34 -5.84 6.92 11.16
N ALA A 35 -5.48 5.64 11.08
CA ALA A 35 -4.12 5.19 11.42
C ALA A 35 -3.05 5.87 10.55
N SER A 36 -3.31 6.01 9.25
CA SER A 36 -2.40 6.72 8.34
C SER A 36 -2.25 8.20 8.71
N LEU A 37 -3.34 8.89 9.03
CA LEU A 37 -3.30 10.31 9.44
C LEU A 37 -2.54 10.50 10.75
N ILE A 38 -2.78 9.64 11.74
CA ILE A 38 -2.08 9.68 13.03
C ILE A 38 -0.59 9.42 12.84
N SER A 39 -0.23 8.44 12.00
CA SER A 39 1.17 8.13 11.68
C SER A 39 1.91 9.35 11.12
N GLU A 40 1.30 10.10 10.20
CA GLU A 40 1.93 11.31 9.65
C GLU A 40 2.12 12.40 10.72
N GLN A 41 1.14 12.64 11.58
CA GLN A 41 1.29 13.59 12.69
C GLN A 41 2.42 13.19 13.65
N VAL A 42 2.53 11.89 13.98
CA VAL A 42 3.61 11.39 14.84
C VAL A 42 4.99 11.59 14.20
N LYS A 43 5.11 11.37 12.89
CA LYS A 43 6.36 11.62 12.15
C LYS A 43 6.77 13.09 12.20
N GLU A 44 5.82 14.02 12.05
CA GLU A 44 6.10 15.46 12.14
C GLU A 44 6.63 15.85 13.53
N VAL A 45 5.96 15.39 14.59
CA VAL A 45 6.37 15.64 15.97
C VAL A 45 7.76 15.07 16.24
N ALA A 46 8.04 13.84 15.80
CA ALA A 46 9.35 13.22 15.93
C ALA A 46 10.44 14.03 15.20
N ALA A 47 10.14 14.52 13.98
CA ALA A 47 11.07 15.36 13.22
C ALA A 47 11.36 16.69 13.93
N ASP A 48 10.34 17.32 14.53
CA ASP A 48 10.51 18.53 15.33
C ASP A 48 11.40 18.33 16.55
N ILE A 49 11.20 17.22 17.28
CA ILE A 49 12.03 16.86 18.43
C ILE A 49 13.48 16.68 17.98
N LEU A 50 13.72 15.93 16.91
CA LEU A 50 15.07 15.69 16.38
C LEU A 50 15.76 16.99 15.94
N ARG A 51 15.02 17.91 15.31
CA ARG A 51 15.55 19.24 14.95
C ARG A 51 15.99 20.02 16.18
N LYS A 52 15.16 20.06 17.23
CA LYS A 52 15.46 20.76 18.48
C LYS A 52 16.69 20.18 19.19
N GLU A 53 16.80 18.86 19.25
CA GLU A 53 17.95 18.20 19.86
C GLU A 53 19.23 18.43 19.05
N LYS A 54 19.15 18.41 17.72
CA LYS A 54 20.30 18.72 16.84
C LYS A 54 20.79 20.17 16.98
N THR A 55 19.90 21.13 17.26
CA THR A 55 20.28 22.53 17.49
C THR A 55 20.82 22.83 18.89
N ARG A 56 20.68 21.87 19.83
CA ARG A 56 21.19 21.99 21.21
C ARG A 56 22.62 21.44 21.38
N SER A 57 23.08 20.61 20.44
CA SER A 57 24.45 20.07 20.38
C SER A 57 25.39 20.99 19.60
#